data_AF-A0A1H1W7S4-F1
#
_entry.id   AF-A0A1H1W7S4-F1
#
_cell.length_a   1.000
_cell.length_b   1.000
_cell.length_c   1.000
_cell.angle_alpha   90.00
_cell.angle_beta   90.00
_cell.angle_gamma   90.00
#
_symmetry.space_group_name_H-M   'P 1'
#
loop_
_entity.id
_entity.type
_entity.pdbx_description
1 polymer ?
#
loop_
_entity_poly.entity_id
_entity_poly.type
_entity_poly.pdbx_seq_one_letter_code
_entity_poly.pdbx_strand_id
1 'polypeptide(L)'
;MKKMDDEELQKWVEENKLSNKETDDIISDDAKAYQFLFDVLEQEPLQSLPYDFSAKVTRKVQAEAKRTSELRSYLTLLVVFVVAVGIIYTLLSVINFGKDQAYFNTLLAYKWVFVLTIFGLLTIQYLDQILVKANIFRR
;
A
#
# COMPACT_ATOMS: atom_id res chain seq x y z
N MET A 1 12.93 24.14 45.32
CA MET A 1 12.64 24.59 43.94
C MET A 1 11.52 23.71 43.39
N LYS A 2 10.44 24.32 42.89
CA LYS A 2 9.31 23.59 42.31
C LYS A 2 9.77 23.08 40.94
N LYS A 3 9.87 21.75 40.76
CA LYS A 3 10.14 21.18 39.44
C LYS A 3 8.94 21.49 38.55
N MET A 4 9.17 22.23 37.47
CA MET A 4 8.14 22.46 36.45
C MET A 4 7.93 21.15 35.70
N ASP A 5 6.70 20.92 35.29
CA ASP A 5 6.33 19.78 34.44
C ASP A 5 6.80 20.04 32.99
N ASP A 6 7.03 18.98 32.20
CA ASP A 6 7.61 19.09 30.85
C ASP A 6 6.76 19.97 29.91
N GLU A 7 5.44 19.93 30.07
CA GLU A 7 4.48 20.73 29.31
C GLU A 7 4.51 22.22 29.71
N GLU A 8 4.79 22.51 30.99
CA GLU A 8 4.97 23.87 31.50
C GLU A 8 6.31 24.47 31.03
N LEU A 9 7.37 23.65 30.97
CA LEU A 9 8.67 24.04 30.43
C LEU A 9 8.58 24.39 28.95
N GLN A 10 7.85 23.61 28.16
CA GLN A 10 7.68 23.90 26.74
C GLN A 10 6.96 25.23 26.50
N LYS A 11 5.83 25.47 27.19
CA LYS A 11 5.11 26.74 27.10
C LYS A 11 5.96 27.93 27.54
N TRP A 12 6.75 27.76 28.60
CA TRP A 12 7.64 28.80 29.10
C TRP A 12 8.74 29.16 28.09
N VAL A 13 9.30 28.18 27.37
CA VAL A 13 10.31 28.43 26.32
C VAL A 13 9.68 29.12 25.10
N GLU A 14 8.48 28.70 24.67
CA GLU A 14 7.76 29.31 23.55
C GLU A 14 7.36 30.77 23.84
N GLU A 15 6.87 31.06 25.06
CA GLU A 15 6.49 32.42 25.47
C GLU A 15 7.70 33.36 25.69
N ASN A 16 8.81 32.85 26.25
CA ASN A 16 10.02 33.66 26.45
C ASN A 16 10.84 33.89 25.17
N LYS A 17 10.70 33.05 24.12
CA LYS A 17 11.28 33.37 22.80
C LYS A 17 10.64 34.62 22.17
N LEU A 18 9.36 34.91 22.48
CA LEU A 18 8.64 36.09 21.96
C LEU A 18 8.88 37.37 22.77
N SER A 19 9.24 37.22 24.04
CA SER A 19 9.55 38.34 24.94
C SER A 19 11.06 38.36 25.16
N ASN A 20 11.77 39.18 24.40
CA ASN A 20 13.23 39.34 24.40
C ASN A 20 13.75 39.87 25.77
N LYS A 21 13.56 39.11 26.83
CA LYS A 21 13.91 39.43 28.22
C LYS A 21 14.95 38.43 28.69
N GLU A 22 16.21 38.88 28.64
CA GLU A 22 17.32 38.27 29.36
C GLU A 22 16.92 38.10 30.84
N THR A 23 16.62 36.86 31.23
CA THR A 23 16.32 36.50 32.61
C THR A 23 17.33 35.45 33.05
N ASP A 24 18.58 35.87 33.15
CA ASP A 24 19.74 34.96 33.27
C ASP A 24 19.92 34.33 34.66
N ASP A 25 19.15 34.76 35.67
CA ASP A 25 19.49 34.43 37.07
C ASP A 25 18.65 33.33 37.76
N ILE A 26 17.62 32.74 37.13
CA ILE A 26 16.82 31.67 37.75
C ILE A 26 16.32 30.62 36.72
N ILE A 27 17.19 30.14 35.83
CA ILE A 27 16.81 29.13 34.84
C ILE A 27 17.38 27.77 35.27
N SER A 28 16.50 26.79 35.54
CA SER A 28 16.88 25.40 35.79
C SER A 28 17.56 24.78 34.57
N ASP A 29 18.56 23.92 34.77
CA ASP A 29 19.33 23.28 33.68
C ASP A 29 18.44 22.63 32.60
N ASP A 30 17.27 22.10 32.98
CA ASP A 30 16.28 21.52 32.08
C ASP A 30 15.74 22.56 31.07
N ALA A 31 15.49 23.80 31.49
CA ALA A 31 14.98 24.85 30.60
C ALA A 31 16.04 25.29 29.58
N LYS A 32 17.33 25.29 29.96
CA LYS A 32 18.45 25.51 29.04
C LYS A 32 18.57 24.39 28.00
N ALA A 33 18.31 23.14 28.41
CA ALA A 33 18.30 22.01 27.50
C ALA A 33 17.16 22.10 26.47
N TYR A 34 15.96 22.51 26.90
CA TYR A 34 14.83 22.77 25.99
C TYR A 34 15.13 23.92 25.02
N GLN A 35 15.68 25.03 25.51
CA GLN A 35 16.06 26.16 24.66
C GLN A 35 17.07 25.75 23.58
N PHE A 36 18.11 25.00 23.98
CA PHE A 36 19.09 24.45 23.05
C PHE A 36 18.47 23.51 22.02
N LEU A 37 17.55 22.63 22.42
CA LEU A 37 16.87 21.71 21.50
C LEU A 37 16.07 22.47 20.45
N PHE A 38 15.31 23.49 20.86
CA PHE A 38 14.54 24.32 19.92
C PHE A 38 15.46 25.13 18.99
N ASP A 39 16.58 25.65 19.49
CA ASP A 39 17.55 26.37 18.66
C ASP A 39 18.23 25.48 17.61
N VAL A 40 18.39 24.17 17.90
CA VAL A 40 18.88 23.19 16.94
C VAL A 40 17.79 22.79 15.93
N LEU A 41 16.53 22.67 16.38
CA LEU A 41 15.40 22.33 15.50
C LEU A 41 14.99 23.46 14.56
N GLU A 42 15.25 24.70 14.94
CA GLU A 42 14.96 25.90 14.14
C GLU A 42 16.03 26.14 13.06
N GLN A 43 17.18 25.48 13.16
CA GLN A 43 18.19 25.49 12.09
C GLN A 43 17.68 24.70 10.88
N GLU A 44 17.65 25.36 9.72
CA GLU A 44 17.37 24.67 8.47
C GLU A 44 18.37 23.52 8.27
N PRO A 45 17.91 22.32 7.90
CA PRO A 45 18.80 21.20 7.69
C PRO A 45 19.77 21.51 6.54
N LEU A 46 21.08 21.41 6.82
CA LEU A 46 22.16 21.63 5.84
C LEU A 46 22.03 20.76 4.58
N GLN A 47 21.32 19.63 4.67
CA GLN A 47 20.98 18.78 3.55
C GLN A 47 19.48 18.84 3.31
N SER A 48 19.09 19.51 2.23
CA SER A 48 17.74 19.41 1.68
C SER A 48 17.49 18.00 1.18
N LEU A 49 16.21 17.59 1.18
CA LEU A 49 15.82 16.31 0.61
C LEU A 49 16.29 16.24 -0.85
N PRO A 50 16.80 15.09 -1.30
CA PRO A 50 17.18 14.90 -2.69
C PRO A 50 16.02 15.30 -3.62
N TYR A 51 16.33 15.91 -4.77
CA TYR A 51 15.32 16.31 -5.77
C TYR A 51 14.32 15.18 -6.10
N ASP A 52 14.79 13.93 -6.10
CA ASP A 52 13.98 12.75 -6.40
C ASP A 52 13.27 12.12 -5.18
N PHE A 53 13.35 12.71 -4.00
CA PHE A 53 12.79 12.13 -2.77
C PHE A 53 11.29 11.91 -2.89
N SER A 54 10.55 12.94 -3.30
CA SER A 54 9.11 12.87 -3.51
C SER A 54 8.77 11.80 -4.55
N ALA A 55 9.51 11.74 -5.66
CA ALA A 55 9.31 10.73 -6.70
C ALA A 55 9.55 9.30 -6.19
N LYS A 56 10.59 9.09 -5.37
CA LYS A 56 10.90 7.79 -4.76
C LYS A 56 9.81 7.35 -3.77
N VAL A 57 9.34 8.27 -2.92
CA VAL A 57 8.28 7.99 -1.95
C VAL A 57 6.97 7.67 -2.68
N THR A 58 6.57 8.49 -3.65
CA THR A 58 5.36 8.26 -4.45
C THR A 58 5.41 6.94 -5.20
N ARG A 59 6.55 6.61 -5.85
CA ARG A 59 6.71 5.31 -6.54
C ARG A 59 6.57 4.13 -5.58
N LYS A 60 7.12 4.23 -4.36
CA LYS A 60 7.06 3.16 -3.37
C LYS A 60 5.63 2.96 -2.84
N VAL A 61 4.93 4.04 -2.52
CA VAL A 61 3.53 4.01 -2.07
C VAL A 61 2.61 3.49 -3.18
N GLN A 62 2.79 3.93 -4.42
CA GLN A 62 2.00 3.44 -5.55
C GLN A 62 2.27 1.95 -5.83
N ALA A 63 3.51 1.48 -5.74
CA ALA A 63 3.84 0.07 -5.92
C ALA A 63 3.16 -0.81 -4.86
N GLU A 64 3.10 -0.35 -3.61
CA GLU A 64 2.45 -1.07 -2.51
C GLU A 64 0.93 -1.09 -2.65
N ALA A 65 0.31 0.05 -3.00
CA ALA A 65 -1.13 0.14 -3.27
C ALA A 65 -1.55 -0.69 -4.50
N LYS A 66 -0.69 -0.76 -5.52
CA LYS A 66 -0.95 -1.54 -6.73
C LYS A 66 -0.91 -3.05 -6.44
N ARG A 67 -0.02 -3.50 -5.56
CA ARG A 67 0.15 -4.91 -5.21
C ARG A 67 -1.10 -5.51 -4.56
N THR A 68 -1.79 -4.76 -3.72
CA THR A 68 -3.04 -5.20 -3.06
C THR A 68 -4.25 -5.17 -4.01
N SER A 69 -4.28 -4.20 -4.94
CA SER A 69 -5.31 -4.11 -5.97
C SER A 69 -5.23 -5.26 -6.98
N GLU A 70 -4.02 -5.64 -7.41
CA GLU A 70 -3.80 -6.73 -8.38
C GLU A 70 -4.33 -8.07 -7.86
N LEU A 71 -4.07 -8.41 -6.59
CA LEU A 71 -4.58 -9.64 -5.97
C LEU A 71 -6.11 -9.71 -5.96
N ARG A 72 -6.78 -8.59 -5.70
CA ARG A 72 -8.25 -8.51 -5.75
C ARG A 72 -8.76 -8.72 -7.17
N SER A 73 -8.14 -8.09 -8.17
CA SER A 73 -8.51 -8.31 -9.57
C SER A 73 -8.34 -9.77 -10.01
N TYR A 74 -7.27 -10.44 -9.57
CA TYR A 74 -7.06 -11.86 -9.86
C TYR A 74 -8.12 -12.75 -9.22
N LEU A 75 -8.48 -12.48 -7.96
CA LEU A 75 -9.55 -13.21 -7.27
C LEU A 75 -10.89 -13.02 -7.98
N THR A 76 -11.22 -11.79 -8.40
CA THR A 76 -12.45 -11.49 -9.14
C THR A 76 -12.51 -12.26 -10.46
N LEU A 77 -11.40 -12.32 -11.21
CA LEU A 77 -11.35 -13.01 -12.49
C LEU A 77 -11.53 -14.53 -12.34
N LEU A 78 -10.95 -15.11 -11.29
CA LEU A 78 -11.16 -16.52 -10.94
C LEU A 78 -12.63 -16.79 -10.58
N VAL A 79 -13.25 -15.92 -9.77
CA VAL A 79 -14.68 -16.05 -9.42
C VAL A 79 -15.56 -15.98 -10.67
N VAL A 80 -15.32 -15.00 -11.55
CA VAL A 80 -16.06 -14.87 -12.82
C VAL A 80 -15.93 -16.13 -13.67
N PHE A 81 -14.72 -16.71 -13.75
CA PHE A 81 -14.49 -17.95 -14.48
C PHE A 81 -15.30 -19.12 -13.89
N VAL A 82 -15.24 -19.33 -12.58
CA VAL A 82 -16.00 -20.40 -11.90
C VAL A 82 -17.51 -20.22 -12.12
N VAL A 83 -18.01 -19.00 -12.01
CA VAL A 83 -19.43 -18.68 -12.25
C VAL A 83 -19.81 -18.98 -13.69
N ALA A 84 -18.99 -18.60 -14.68
CA ALA A 84 -19.25 -18.88 -16.09
C ALA A 84 -19.34 -20.39 -16.37
N VAL A 85 -18.43 -21.18 -15.82
CA VAL A 85 -18.46 -22.65 -15.93
C VAL A 85 -19.71 -23.23 -15.27
N GLY A 86 -20.07 -22.72 -14.09
CA GLY A 86 -21.30 -23.12 -13.39
C GLY A 86 -22.56 -22.84 -14.21
N ILE A 87 -22.64 -21.66 -14.84
CA ILE A 87 -23.78 -21.30 -15.71
C ILE A 87 -23.86 -22.23 -16.92
N ILE A 88 -22.74 -22.54 -17.56
CA ILE A 88 -22.73 -23.46 -18.71
C ILE A 88 -23.23 -24.85 -18.28
N TYR A 89 -22.78 -25.34 -17.12
CA TYR A 89 -23.22 -26.63 -16.59
C TYR A 89 -24.72 -26.64 -16.27
N THR A 90 -25.24 -25.61 -15.61
CA THR A 90 -26.66 -25.52 -15.27
C THR A 90 -27.53 -25.42 -16.53
N LEU A 91 -27.11 -24.64 -17.53
CA LEU A 91 -27.82 -24.57 -18.81
C LEU A 91 -27.89 -25.95 -19.49
N LEU A 92 -26.77 -26.69 -19.50
CA LEU A 92 -26.70 -28.02 -20.10
C LEU A 92 -27.63 -29.02 -19.40
N SER A 93 -27.70 -28.95 -18.07
CA SER A 93 -28.55 -29.82 -17.24
C SER A 93 -30.04 -29.51 -17.44
N VAL A 94 -30.42 -28.23 -17.49
CA VAL A 94 -31.82 -27.81 -17.69
C VAL A 94 -32.34 -28.19 -19.08
N ILE A 95 -31.50 -28.15 -20.12
CA ILE A 95 -31.92 -28.47 -21.50
C ILE A 95 -32.11 -29.99 -21.70
N ASN A 96 -31.40 -30.84 -20.95
CA ASN A 96 -31.44 -32.30 -21.12
C ASN A 96 -31.79 -33.04 -19.82
N PHE A 97 -33.01 -32.80 -19.32
CA PHE A 97 -33.58 -33.57 -18.21
C PHE A 97 -33.49 -35.08 -18.48
N GLY A 98 -32.70 -35.81 -17.68
CA GLY A 98 -32.67 -37.28 -17.66
C GLY A 98 -31.35 -37.97 -18.02
N LYS A 99 -30.27 -37.23 -18.33
CA LYS A 99 -28.93 -37.81 -18.62
C LYS A 99 -27.81 -37.32 -17.69
N ASP A 100 -28.16 -36.95 -16.45
CA ASP A 100 -27.25 -36.27 -15.51
C ASP A 100 -25.89 -36.98 -15.30
N GLN A 101 -25.83 -38.31 -15.38
CA GLN A 101 -24.57 -39.04 -15.24
C GLN A 101 -23.61 -38.93 -16.44
N ALA A 102 -24.11 -38.61 -17.64
CA ALA A 102 -23.26 -38.54 -18.84
C ALA A 102 -22.47 -37.21 -18.94
N TYR A 103 -23.00 -36.12 -18.38
CA TYR A 103 -22.41 -34.78 -18.54
C TYR A 103 -21.18 -34.56 -17.69
N PHE A 104 -21.17 -35.07 -16.45
CA PHE A 104 -19.99 -34.99 -15.59
C PHE A 104 -18.80 -35.72 -16.21
N ASN A 105 -19.04 -36.90 -16.79
CA ASN A 105 -18.01 -37.63 -17.52
C ASN A 105 -17.55 -36.90 -18.78
N THR A 106 -18.46 -36.24 -19.49
CA THR A 106 -18.12 -35.42 -20.66
C THR A 106 -17.27 -34.21 -20.24
N LEU A 107 -17.62 -33.52 -19.16
CA LEU A 107 -16.83 -32.44 -18.57
C LEU A 107 -15.43 -32.89 -18.15
N LEU A 108 -15.33 -34.07 -17.53
CA LEU A 108 -14.05 -34.68 -17.18
C LEU A 108 -13.23 -35.08 -18.40
N ALA A 109 -13.86 -35.49 -19.50
CA ALA A 109 -13.16 -35.77 -20.75
C ALA A 109 -12.47 -34.51 -21.30
N TYR A 110 -13.10 -33.34 -21.14
CA TYR A 110 -12.53 -32.04 -21.54
C TYR A 110 -11.80 -31.31 -20.42
N LYS A 111 -11.40 -31.98 -19.33
CA LYS A 111 -10.66 -31.37 -18.20
C LYS A 111 -9.43 -30.56 -18.64
N TRP A 112 -8.77 -31.00 -19.70
CA TRP A 112 -7.60 -30.31 -20.25
C TRP A 112 -7.92 -28.96 -20.87
N VAL A 113 -9.13 -28.75 -21.40
CA VAL A 113 -9.57 -27.44 -21.91
C VAL A 113 -9.64 -26.43 -20.77
N PHE A 114 -10.15 -26.83 -19.61
CA PHE A 114 -10.18 -25.97 -18.41
C PHE A 114 -8.77 -25.66 -17.91
N VAL A 115 -7.90 -26.68 -17.81
CA VAL A 115 -6.50 -26.48 -17.42
C VAL A 115 -5.80 -25.53 -18.37
N LEU A 116 -5.96 -25.72 -19.69
CA LEU A 116 -5.36 -24.86 -20.71
C LEU A 116 -5.90 -23.43 -20.64
N THR A 117 -7.19 -23.27 -20.34
CA THR A 117 -7.82 -21.94 -20.22
C THR A 117 -7.28 -21.19 -19.00
N ILE A 118 -7.19 -21.86 -17.85
CA ILE A 118 -6.58 -21.29 -16.63
C ILE A 118 -5.12 -20.96 -16.89
N PHE A 119 -4.36 -21.89 -17.48
CA PHE A 119 -2.95 -21.70 -17.77
C PHE A 119 -2.73 -20.57 -18.78
N GLY A 120 -3.57 -20.47 -19.81
CA GLY A 120 -3.55 -19.41 -20.81
C GLY A 120 -3.84 -18.04 -20.18
N LEU A 121 -4.88 -17.95 -19.34
CA LEU A 121 -5.19 -16.73 -18.60
C LEU A 121 -4.03 -16.31 -17.69
N LEU A 122 -3.44 -17.23 -16.93
CA LEU A 122 -2.29 -16.96 -16.08
C LEU A 122 -1.07 -16.52 -16.89
N THR A 123 -0.84 -17.14 -18.05
CA THR A 123 0.28 -16.80 -18.94
C THR A 123 0.10 -15.41 -19.56
N ILE A 124 -1.10 -15.08 -20.04
CA ILE A 124 -1.43 -13.75 -20.56
C ILE A 124 -1.24 -12.69 -19.46
N GLN A 125 -1.71 -12.98 -18.24
CA GLN A 125 -1.54 -12.07 -17.11
C GLN A 125 -0.08 -11.90 -16.70
N TYR A 126 0.69 -12.99 -16.67
CA TYR A 126 2.13 -12.96 -16.38
C TYR A 126 2.89 -12.12 -17.41
N LEU A 127 2.56 -12.30 -18.70
CA LEU A 127 3.13 -11.52 -19.79
C LEU A 127 2.72 -10.05 -19.68
N ASP A 128 1.47 -9.73 -19.38
CA ASP A 128 1.03 -8.33 -19.16
C ASP A 128 1.83 -7.66 -18.02
N GLN A 129 2.05 -8.38 -16.92
CA GLN A 129 2.82 -7.88 -15.78
C GLN A 129 4.29 -7.63 -16.14
N ILE A 130 4.91 -8.52 -16.92
CA ILE A 130 6.30 -8.35 -17.37
C ILE A 130 6.44 -7.28 -18.46
N LEU A 131 5.63 -7.32 -19.50
CA LEU A 131 5.80 -6.46 -20.68
C LEU A 131 5.32 -5.03 -20.45
N VAL A 132 4.20 -4.85 -19.74
CA VAL A 132 3.59 -3.53 -19.55
C VAL A 132 4.10 -2.90 -18.26
N LYS A 133 4.06 -3.63 -17.14
CA LYS A 133 4.37 -3.03 -15.84
C LYS A 133 5.88 -2.93 -15.55
N ALA A 134 6.71 -3.87 -16.02
CA ALA A 134 8.16 -3.75 -15.83
C ALA A 134 8.79 -2.65 -16.69
N ASN A 135 8.25 -2.39 -17.90
CA ASN A 135 8.76 -1.31 -18.76
C ASN A 135 8.35 0.10 -18.30
N ILE A 136 7.20 0.25 -17.64
CA ILE A 136 6.75 1.57 -17.11
C ILE A 136 7.64 2.06 -15.96
N PHE A 137 8.22 1.15 -15.16
CA PHE A 137 9.13 1.50 -14.06
C PHE A 137 10.59 1.67 -14.47
N ARG A 138 10.93 1.41 -15.74
CA ARG A 138 12.29 1.56 -16.28
C ARG A 138 12.53 2.91 -16.98
N ARG A 139 11.54 3.80 -17.00
CA ARG A 139 11.66 5.20 -17.45
C ARG A 139 11.67 6.18 -16.27
#